data_AF-A0A2R6HTL5-F1
#
_entry.id   AF-A0A2R6HTL5-F1
#
_cell.length_a   1.000
_cell.length_b   1.000
_cell.length_c   1.000
_cell.angle_alpha   90.00
_cell.angle_beta   90.00
_cell.angle_gamma   90.00
#
_symmetry.space_group_name_H-M   'P 1'
#
loop_
_entity.id
_entity.type
_entity.pdbx_description
1 polymer ?
#
loop_
_entity_poly.entity_id
_entity_poly.type
_entity_poly.pdbx_seq_one_letter_code
_entity_poly.pdbx_strand_id
1 'polypeptide(L)' 'MNHPTITEQLEAPEDARKAGRRKMAWARQHMPIMRSIGEAFAAQTPLAGETVAMAMHVEAKTAVLTEVLAEAGAEV' A
#
# COMPACT_ATOMS: atom_id res chain seq x y z
N MET A 1 26.01 -8.54 5.51
CA MET A 1 26.34 -7.12 5.26
C MET A 1 25.10 -6.32 5.63
N ASN A 2 25.18 -5.39 6.58
CA ASN A 2 24.05 -4.49 6.87
C ASN A 2 24.06 -3.37 5.84
N HIS A 3 23.17 -3.47 4.86
CA HIS A 3 22.88 -2.35 3.98
C HIS A 3 21.96 -1.39 4.75
N PRO A 4 22.19 -0.05 4.75
CA PRO A 4 21.26 0.88 5.35
C PRO A 4 19.88 0.74 4.72
N THR A 5 18.83 0.83 5.52
CA THR A 5 17.44 0.85 5.08
C THR A 5 17.16 2.09 4.24
N ILE A 6 16.08 2.06 3.44
CA ILE A 6 15.67 3.25 2.66
C ILE A 6 15.41 4.46 3.58
N THR A 7 14.89 4.24 4.79
CA THR A 7 14.63 5.34 5.75
C THR A 7 15.94 5.99 6.19
N GLU A 8 16.98 5.19 6.47
CA GLU A 8 18.31 5.70 6.88
C GLU A 8 19.06 6.39 5.73
N GLN A 9 18.68 6.11 4.48
CA GLN A 9 19.26 6.74 3.30
C GLN A 9 18.60 8.09 2.94
N LEU A 10 17.50 8.49 3.60
CA LEU A 10 16.79 9.73 3.30
C LEU A 10 17.18 10.84 4.29
N GLU A 11 17.44 12.03 3.76
CA GLU A 11 17.73 13.22 4.59
C GLU A 11 16.52 13.66 5.42
N ALA A 12 15.32 13.58 4.84
CA ALA A 12 14.06 14.01 5.47
C ALA A 12 12.95 12.94 5.28
N PRO A 13 13.02 11.81 6.01
CA PRO A 13 12.11 10.67 5.81
C PRO A 13 10.64 11.02 6.12
N GLU A 14 10.39 11.90 7.07
CA GLU A 14 9.02 12.34 7.41
C GLU A 14 8.36 13.14 6.28
N ASP A 15 9.12 14.00 5.59
CA ASP A 15 8.62 14.75 4.45
C ASP A 15 8.34 13.84 3.26
N ALA A 16 9.22 12.85 3.02
CA ALA A 16 9.02 11.82 2.01
C ALA A 16 7.74 11.00 2.29
N ARG A 17 7.52 10.59 3.55
CA ARG A 17 6.29 9.90 3.99
C ARG A 17 5.05 10.76 3.78
N LYS A 18 5.10 12.04 4.16
CA LYS A 18 3.99 12.98 3.96
C LYS A 18 3.69 13.18 2.48
N ALA A 19 4.70 13.27 1.63
CA ALA A 19 4.54 13.35 0.18
C ALA A 19 3.97 12.05 -0.42
N GLY A 20 4.44 10.89 0.05
CA GLY A 20 3.93 9.57 -0.34
C GLY A 20 2.44 9.42 -0.03
N ARG A 21 2.01 9.76 1.20
CA ARG A 21 0.59 9.75 1.59
C ARG A 21 -0.30 10.61 0.68
N ARG A 22 0.18 11.79 0.26
CA ARG A 22 -0.57 12.63 -0.70
C ARG A 22 -0.71 11.96 -2.06
N LYS A 23 0.36 11.33 -2.57
CA LYS A 23 0.33 10.60 -3.86
C LYS A 23 -0.60 9.39 -3.80
N MET A 24 -0.58 8.64 -2.70
CA MET A 24 -1.48 7.50 -2.46
C MET A 24 -2.94 7.94 -2.41
N ALA A 25 -3.25 9.01 -1.66
CA ALA A 25 -4.59 9.56 -1.58
C ALA A 25 -5.12 9.99 -2.96
N TRP A 26 -4.30 10.68 -3.76
CA TRP A 26 -4.65 11.05 -5.12
C TRP A 26 -4.87 9.81 -6.01
N ALA A 27 -3.98 8.82 -5.94
CA ALA A 27 -4.13 7.58 -6.71
C ALA A 27 -5.43 6.84 -6.36
N ARG A 28 -5.75 6.69 -5.06
CA ARG A 28 -7.00 6.04 -4.61
C ARG A 28 -8.25 6.73 -5.14
N GLN A 29 -8.26 8.07 -5.20
CA GLN A 29 -9.37 8.83 -5.79
C GLN A 29 -9.59 8.52 -7.29
N HIS A 30 -8.52 8.18 -8.01
CA HIS A 30 -8.53 7.90 -9.45
C HIS A 30 -8.51 6.39 -9.78
N MET A 31 -8.66 5.51 -8.79
CA MET A 31 -8.73 4.05 -8.97
C MET A 31 -10.12 3.53 -8.53
N PRO A 32 -11.21 3.83 -9.28
CA PRO A 32 -12.58 3.57 -8.84
C PRO A 32 -12.88 2.08 -8.61
N ILE A 33 -12.25 1.18 -9.38
CA ILE A 33 -12.40 -0.27 -9.20
C ILE A 33 -11.78 -0.71 -7.87
N MET A 34 -10.57 -0.22 -7.53
CA MET A 34 -9.94 -0.54 -6.24
C MET A 34 -10.76 -0.03 -5.06
N ARG A 35 -11.36 1.16 -5.18
CA ARG A 35 -12.26 1.68 -4.14
C ARG A 35 -13.45 0.75 -3.92
N SER A 36 -14.12 0.33 -4.99
CA SER A 36 -15.28 -0.58 -4.89
C SER A 36 -14.90 -1.95 -4.31
N ILE A 37 -13.71 -2.47 -4.64
CA ILE A 37 -13.21 -3.73 -4.08
C ILE A 37 -12.87 -3.59 -2.59
N GLY A 38 -12.19 -2.50 -2.20
CA GLY A 38 -11.86 -2.22 -0.80
C GLY A 38 -13.11 -2.11 0.08
N GLU A 39 -14.16 -1.43 -0.40
CA GLU A 39 -15.45 -1.34 0.30
C GLU A 39 -16.07 -2.74 0.54
N ALA A 40 -16.00 -3.63 -0.46
CA ALA A 40 -16.51 -5.01 -0.32
C ALA A 40 -15.65 -5.88 0.61
N PHE A 41 -14.32 -5.68 0.60
CA PHE A 41 -13.36 -6.43 1.39
C PHE A 41 -13.37 -6.04 2.86
N ALA A 42 -13.58 -4.77 3.19
CA ALA A 42 -13.70 -4.31 4.57
C ALA A 42 -14.83 -5.02 5.35
N ALA A 43 -15.85 -5.53 4.66
CA ALA A 43 -16.94 -6.28 5.27
C ALA A 43 -16.69 -7.80 5.38
N GLN A 44 -15.84 -8.37 4.51
CA GLN A 44 -15.76 -9.82 4.30
C GLN A 44 -14.38 -10.42 4.58
N THR A 45 -13.32 -9.61 4.61
CA THR A 45 -11.91 -10.02 4.81
C THR A 45 -11.56 -11.36 4.13
N PRO A 46 -11.74 -11.46 2.80
CA PRO A 46 -11.65 -12.75 2.09
C PRO A 46 -10.24 -13.34 2.01
N LEU A 47 -9.20 -12.58 2.40
CA LEU A 47 -7.80 -13.01 2.39
C LEU A 47 -7.26 -13.21 3.82
N ALA A 48 -8.13 -13.29 4.83
CA ALA A 48 -7.72 -13.52 6.22
C ALA A 48 -6.90 -14.80 6.37
N GLY A 49 -5.68 -14.66 6.91
CA GLY A 49 -4.75 -15.77 7.13
C GLY A 49 -3.83 -16.07 5.94
N GLU A 50 -4.00 -15.38 4.80
CA GLU A 50 -3.13 -15.50 3.65
C GLU A 50 -1.94 -14.53 3.73
N THR A 51 -0.82 -14.93 3.14
CA THR A 51 0.36 -14.06 2.95
C THR A 51 0.58 -13.81 1.46
N VAL A 52 0.56 -12.54 1.05
CA VAL A 52 0.64 -12.14 -0.36
C VAL A 52 2.00 -11.50 -0.64
N ALA A 53 2.89 -12.24 -1.29
CA ALA A 53 4.16 -11.68 -1.78
C ALA A 53 3.94 -10.83 -3.05
N MET A 54 4.50 -9.62 -3.08
CA MET A 54 4.39 -8.70 -4.21
C MET A 54 5.75 -8.44 -4.86
N ALA A 55 5.89 -8.77 -6.15
CA ALA A 55 7.06 -8.44 -6.97
C ALA A 55 6.63 -7.59 -8.18
N MET A 56 6.62 -6.27 -7.99
CA MET A 56 6.14 -5.31 -8.99
C MET A 56 6.81 -3.95 -8.81
N HIS A 57 6.58 -3.03 -9.75
CA HIS A 57 7.06 -1.66 -9.60
C HIS A 57 6.44 -0.99 -8.37
N VAL A 58 7.29 -0.35 -7.55
CA VAL A 58 6.85 0.35 -6.34
C VAL A 58 6.40 1.76 -6.72
N GLU A 59 5.09 1.96 -6.70
CA GLU A 59 4.44 3.21 -7.10
C GLU A 59 3.26 3.53 -6.18
N ALA A 60 2.67 4.72 -6.28
CA ALA A 60 1.50 5.09 -5.48
C ALA A 60 0.29 4.15 -5.71
N LYS A 61 0.14 3.63 -6.93
CA LYS A 61 -0.92 2.69 -7.32
C LYS A 61 -0.73 1.33 -6.64
N THR A 62 0.52 0.87 -6.59
CA THR A 62 0.92 -0.35 -5.89
C THR A 62 0.63 -0.23 -4.40
N ALA A 63 0.94 0.91 -3.79
CA ALA A 63 0.61 1.15 -2.39
C ALA A 63 -0.91 1.11 -2.12
N VAL A 64 -1.75 1.66 -3.03
CA VAL A 64 -3.22 1.53 -2.92
C VAL A 64 -3.66 0.07 -3.04
N LEU A 65 -3.08 -0.70 -3.97
CA LEU A 65 -3.36 -2.13 -4.09
C LEU A 65 -2.96 -2.89 -2.81
N THR A 66 -1.76 -2.62 -2.27
CA THR A 66 -1.28 -3.21 -1.02
C THR A 66 -2.22 -2.91 0.15
N GLU A 67 -2.70 -1.66 0.30
CA GLU A 67 -3.70 -1.32 1.32
C GLU A 67 -4.99 -2.12 1.15
N VAL A 68 -5.52 -2.24 -0.08
CA VAL A 68 -6.76 -3.00 -0.34
C VAL A 68 -6.59 -4.48 -0.02
N LEU A 69 -5.42 -5.07 -0.28
CA LEU A 69 -5.12 -6.47 0.08
C LEU A 69 -5.03 -6.64 1.60
N ALA A 70 -4.41 -5.70 2.31
CA ALA A 70 -4.38 -5.70 3.77
C ALA A 70 -5.77 -5.48 4.40
N GLU A 71 -6.59 -4.58 3.83
CA GLU A 71 -8.00 -4.40 4.19
C GLU A 71 -8.82 -5.69 3.97
N ALA A 72 -8.40 -6.54 3.04
CA ALA A 72 -8.98 -7.88 2.82
C ALA A 72 -8.52 -8.93 3.84
N GLY A 73 -7.63 -8.59 4.77
CA GLY A 73 -7.13 -9.48 5.82
C GLY A 73 -5.82 -10.22 5.50
N ALA A 74 -5.18 -9.93 4.36
CA ALA A 74 -3.88 -10.52 4.03
C ALA A 74 -2.73 -9.87 4.81
N GLU A 75 -1.70 -10.65 5.13
CA GLU A 75 -0.36 -10.12 5.41
C GLU A 75 0.35 -9.89 4.06
N VAL A 76 0.88 -8.69 3.83
CA VAL A 76 1.38 -8.26 2.50
C VAL A 76 2.80 -7.72 2.59
#